data_AF-A0A1Y2SIC3-F1
#
_entry.id   AF-A0A1Y2SIC3-F1
#
_cell.length_a   1.000
_cell.length_b   1.000
_cell.length_c   1.000
_cell.angle_alpha   90.00
_cell.angle_beta   90.00
_cell.angle_gamma   90.00
#
_symmetry.space_group_name_H-M   'P 1'
#
loop_
_entity.id
_entity.type
_entity.pdbx_description
1 polymer ?
#
loop_
_entity_poly.entity_id
_entity_poly.type
_entity_poly.pdbx_seq_one_letter_code
_entity_poly.pdbx_strand_id
1 'polypeptide(L)'
;MTVRNISTGQETSGIPDTPFSTSRLLLGQIVSAMALLKKLVKKVGAETWYHQFLSNHKVIIQPMEMNEGGHSQVEFRAYMDLAKSITSSKKVYLCSPRTIPLSDDEIRHLISTDSLFNHK
;
A
#
# COMPACT_ATOMS: atom_id res chain seq x y z
N MET A 1 1.52 6.69 -8.28
CA MET A 1 1.59 5.62 -7.25
C MET A 1 2.80 4.76 -7.54
N THR A 2 3.56 4.41 -6.52
CA THR A 2 4.73 3.54 -6.61
C THR A 2 4.50 2.31 -5.76
N VAL A 3 4.90 1.13 -6.26
CA VAL A 3 4.82 -0.14 -5.55
C VAL A 3 6.19 -0.77 -5.56
N ARG A 4 6.67 -1.19 -4.39
CA ARG A 4 7.96 -1.85 -4.20
C ARG A 4 7.76 -3.21 -3.54
N ASN A 5 8.40 -4.23 -4.08
CA ASN A 5 8.57 -5.53 -3.43
C ASN A 5 9.91 -5.53 -2.68
N ILE A 6 9.84 -5.47 -1.36
CA ILE A 6 11.03 -5.35 -0.49
C ILE A 6 11.89 -6.62 -0.51
N SER A 7 11.27 -7.78 -0.76
CA SER A 7 12.01 -9.04 -0.81
C SER A 7 12.85 -9.17 -2.07
N THR A 8 12.39 -8.63 -3.21
CA THR A 8 13.10 -8.72 -4.50
C THR A 8 13.81 -7.43 -4.89
N GLY A 9 13.55 -6.32 -4.19
CA GLY A 9 14.01 -4.98 -4.55
C GLY A 9 13.31 -4.40 -5.79
N GLN A 10 12.36 -5.13 -6.41
CA GLN A 10 11.68 -4.65 -7.60
C GLN A 10 10.73 -3.51 -7.27
N GLU A 11 10.77 -2.46 -8.08
CA GLU A 11 9.90 -1.29 -7.97
C GLU A 11 9.23 -0.99 -9.30
N THR A 12 7.98 -0.55 -9.25
CA THR A 12 7.28 -0.04 -10.41
C THR A 12 6.38 1.12 -10.03
N SER A 13 6.22 2.06 -10.97
CA SER A 13 5.39 3.25 -10.80
C SER A 13 4.33 3.31 -11.87
N GLY A 14 3.20 3.94 -11.55
CA GLY A 14 2.12 4.15 -12.49
C GLY A 14 1.19 5.27 -12.08
N ILE A 15 0.45 5.74 -13.08
CA ILE A 15 -0.60 6.74 -13.00
C ILE A 15 -1.91 6.03 -13.39
N PRO A 16 -3.06 6.32 -12.75
CA PRO A 16 -4.32 5.71 -13.14
C PRO A 16 -4.72 6.14 -14.55
N ASP A 17 -5.42 5.27 -15.27
CA ASP A 17 -5.92 5.58 -16.62
C ASP A 17 -7.00 6.66 -16.60
N THR A 18 -7.68 6.83 -15.46
CA THR A 18 -8.60 7.95 -15.18
C THR A 18 -7.97 8.87 -14.14
N PRO A 19 -7.73 10.16 -14.45
CA PRO A 19 -7.15 11.10 -13.49
C PRO A 19 -7.95 11.18 -12.19
N PHE A 20 -7.26 11.34 -11.07
CA PHE A 20 -7.92 11.59 -9.80
C PHE A 20 -8.61 12.96 -9.85
N SER A 21 -9.94 12.97 -9.78
CA SER A 21 -10.75 14.19 -9.91
C SER A 21 -10.74 15.09 -8.66
N THR A 22 -10.04 14.68 -7.60
CA THR A 22 -9.99 15.40 -6.32
C THR A 22 -8.55 15.57 -5.84
N SER A 23 -8.28 16.74 -5.25
CA SER A 23 -6.98 17.10 -4.69
C SER A 23 -6.68 16.45 -3.34
N ARG A 24 -7.65 15.79 -2.73
CA ARG A 24 -7.41 14.83 -1.66
C ARG A 24 -7.77 13.48 -2.24
N LEU A 25 -6.86 12.53 -2.10
CA LEU A 25 -7.20 11.12 -2.26
C LEU A 25 -8.40 10.93 -1.33
N LEU A 26 -9.60 10.59 -1.84
CA LEU A 26 -10.51 9.61 -1.22
C LEU A 26 -11.98 9.71 -1.68
N LEU A 27 -12.56 8.50 -1.83
CA LEU A 27 -13.87 8.10 -2.34
C LEU A 27 -14.09 8.13 -3.85
N GLY A 28 -13.94 9.27 -4.54
CA GLY A 28 -14.39 9.39 -5.93
C GLY A 28 -13.74 8.42 -6.94
N GLN A 29 -12.52 7.95 -6.65
CA GLN A 29 -11.71 7.16 -7.59
C GLN A 29 -11.00 5.96 -6.93
N ILE A 30 -11.51 5.46 -5.79
CA ILE A 30 -10.90 4.32 -5.09
C ILE A 30 -10.83 3.08 -5.99
N VAL A 31 -11.82 2.90 -6.86
CA VAL A 31 -11.87 1.81 -7.85
C VAL A 31 -10.70 1.91 -8.82
N SER A 32 -10.44 3.10 -9.36
CA SER A 32 -9.31 3.38 -10.26
C SER A 32 -7.97 3.15 -9.57
N ALA A 33 -7.85 3.56 -8.30
CA ALA A 33 -6.66 3.31 -7.49
C ALA A 33 -6.43 1.81 -7.22
N MET A 34 -7.48 1.06 -6.90
CA MET A 34 -7.42 -0.40 -6.70
C MET A 34 -7.01 -1.13 -8.00
N ALA A 35 -7.56 -0.72 -9.14
CA ALA A 35 -7.21 -1.29 -10.44
C ALA A 35 -5.74 -1.05 -10.79
N LEU A 36 -5.26 0.18 -10.61
CA LEU A 36 -3.85 0.52 -10.77
C LEU A 36 -2.96 -0.28 -9.82
N LEU A 37 -3.30 -0.33 -8.54
CA LEU A 37 -2.51 -1.06 -7.55
C LEU A 37 -2.38 -2.54 -7.90
N LYS A 38 -3.49 -3.20 -8.28
CA LYS A 38 -3.48 -4.60 -8.73
C LYS A 38 -2.58 -4.79 -9.95
N LYS A 39 -2.59 -3.86 -10.91
CA LYS A 39 -1.72 -3.88 -12.10
C LYS A 39 -0.24 -3.74 -11.72
N LEU A 40 0.09 -2.83 -10.81
CA LEU A 40 1.48 -2.59 -10.37
C LEU A 40 2.00 -3.76 -9.52
N VAL A 41 1.20 -4.31 -8.61
CA VAL A 41 1.56 -5.49 -7.82
C VAL A 41 1.87 -6.69 -8.71
N LYS A 42 1.09 -6.90 -9.78
CA LYS A 42 1.38 -7.95 -10.78
C LYS A 42 2.74 -7.78 -11.46
N LYS A 43 3.26 -6.56 -11.57
CA LYS A 43 4.55 -6.28 -12.22
C LYS A 43 5.75 -6.48 -11.29
N VAL A 44 5.57 -6.33 -9.97
CA VAL A 44 6.65 -6.49 -8.97
C VAL A 44 6.59 -7.84 -8.24
N GLY A 45 5.51 -8.59 -8.40
CA GLY A 45 5.37 -9.95 -7.91
C GLY A 45 5.95 -10.93 -8.92
N ALA A 46 6.89 -11.77 -8.48
CA ALA A 46 7.36 -12.91 -9.27
C ALA A 46 6.23 -13.96 -9.36
N GLU A 47 5.71 -14.11 -10.58
CA GLU A 47 5.00 -15.25 -11.15
C GLU A 47 4.22 -16.18 -10.18
N THR A 48 2.89 -16.03 -10.16
CA THR A 48 1.88 -17.04 -10.57
C THR A 48 0.50 -16.52 -10.15
N TRP A 49 -0.52 -16.68 -10.99
CA TRP A 49 -1.93 -16.36 -10.71
C TRP A 49 -2.46 -16.95 -9.39
N TYR A 50 -1.92 -18.09 -8.93
CA TYR A 50 -2.21 -18.72 -7.65
C TYR A 50 -1.77 -17.89 -6.43
N HIS A 51 -0.65 -17.15 -6.53
CA HIS A 51 -0.15 -16.30 -5.46
C HIS A 51 -1.02 -15.04 -5.25
N GLN A 52 -1.80 -14.62 -6.25
CA GLN A 52 -2.66 -13.45 -6.13
C GLN A 52 -3.84 -13.65 -5.17
N PHE A 53 -4.34 -14.88 -5.04
CA PHE A 53 -5.48 -15.20 -4.18
C PHE A 53 -5.06 -15.68 -2.78
N LEU A 54 -3.82 -16.14 -2.63
CA LEU A 54 -3.28 -16.70 -1.37
C LEU A 54 -2.22 -15.81 -0.70
N SER A 55 -1.89 -14.66 -1.28
CA SER A 55 -0.79 -13.88 -0.75
C SER A 55 -1.13 -13.16 0.55
N ASN A 56 -0.55 -13.67 1.62
CA ASN A 56 -0.51 -13.08 2.95
C ASN A 56 0.63 -12.04 3.04
N HIS A 57 0.73 -11.14 2.05
CA HIS A 57 1.76 -10.11 2.08
C HIS A 57 1.46 -9.11 3.19
N LYS A 58 2.48 -8.75 3.97
CA LYS A 58 2.44 -7.57 4.84
C LYS A 58 2.48 -6.33 3.95
N VAL A 59 1.57 -5.39 4.13
CA VAL A 59 1.45 -4.20 3.28
C VAL A 59 1.74 -2.95 4.10
N ILE A 60 2.61 -2.09 3.58
CA ILE A 60 2.86 -0.75 4.14
C ILE A 60 2.35 0.26 3.11
N ILE A 61 1.43 1.12 3.54
CA ILE A 61 0.95 2.26 2.76
C ILE A 61 1.63 3.51 3.29
N GLN A 62 2.16 4.30 2.36
CA GLN A 62 2.79 5.58 2.65
C GLN A 62 2.11 6.69 1.84
N PRO A 63 1.14 7.40 2.40
CA PRO A 63 0.61 8.62 1.80
C PRO A 63 1.68 9.70 1.90
N MET A 64 2.20 10.17 0.77
CA MET A 64 3.30 11.14 0.73
C MET A 64 2.89 12.56 0.34
N GLU A 65 1.73 12.68 -0.29
CA GLU A 65 1.21 13.93 -0.84
C GLU A 65 -0.25 14.10 -0.40
N MET A 66 -0.76 15.33 -0.47
CA MET A 66 -2.17 15.65 -0.20
C MET A 66 -2.64 15.25 1.20
N ASN A 67 -1.75 15.38 2.18
CA ASN A 67 -1.97 15.01 3.59
C ASN A 67 -2.21 16.24 4.49
N GLU A 68 -2.58 17.42 3.93
CA GLU A 68 -2.70 18.64 4.72
C GLU A 68 -3.85 18.51 5.74
N GLY A 69 -3.51 18.55 7.03
CA GLY A 69 -4.47 18.42 8.14
C GLY A 69 -4.60 17.00 8.71
N GLY A 70 -3.76 16.05 8.27
CA GLY A 70 -3.84 14.66 8.71
C GLY A 70 -4.93 13.87 7.97
N HIS A 71 -5.18 12.63 8.40
CA HIS A 71 -6.19 11.77 7.78
C HIS A 71 -7.47 11.72 8.60
N SER A 72 -8.60 12.01 7.97
CA SER A 72 -9.93 11.70 8.50
C SER A 72 -10.14 10.18 8.58
N GLN A 73 -11.17 9.75 9.33
CA GLN A 73 -11.51 8.32 9.44
C GLN A 73 -11.88 7.70 8.09
N VAL A 74 -12.52 8.46 7.21
CA VAL A 74 -12.89 8.02 5.85
C VAL A 74 -11.64 7.76 5.02
N GLU A 75 -10.66 8.66 5.14
CA GLU A 75 -9.40 8.54 4.42
C GLU A 75 -8.60 7.32 4.88
N PHE A 76 -8.46 7.16 6.19
CA PHE A 76 -7.87 5.98 6.79
C PHE A 76 -8.54 4.70 6.28
N ARG A 77 -9.88 4.67 6.27
CA ARG A 77 -10.63 3.48 5.85
C ARG A 77 -10.32 3.08 4.42
N ALA A 78 -10.25 4.02 3.50
CA ALA A 78 -10.04 3.66 2.11
C ALA A 78 -8.56 3.42 1.74
N TYR A 79 -7.59 3.88 2.53
CA TYR A 79 -6.25 3.26 2.49
C TYR A 79 -6.30 1.79 2.91
N MET A 80 -7.04 1.45 3.96
CA MET A 80 -7.17 0.05 4.40
C MET A 80 -7.88 -0.81 3.34
N ASP A 81 -8.93 -0.28 2.70
CA ASP A 81 -9.63 -1.00 1.63
C ASP A 81 -8.72 -1.17 0.40
N LEU A 82 -7.90 -0.16 0.08
CA LEU A 82 -6.88 -0.26 -0.98
C LEU A 82 -5.88 -1.38 -0.69
N ALA A 83 -5.32 -1.46 0.52
CA ALA A 83 -4.42 -2.56 0.91
C ALA A 83 -5.12 -3.92 0.83
N LYS A 84 -6.34 -4.03 1.39
CA LYS A 84 -7.11 -5.28 1.38
C LYS A 84 -7.50 -5.74 -0.02
N SER A 85 -7.44 -4.86 -1.03
CA SER A 85 -7.65 -5.24 -2.42
C SER A 85 -6.54 -6.12 -3.01
N ILE A 86 -5.37 -6.19 -2.36
CA ILE A 86 -4.18 -6.94 -2.82
C ILE A 86 -3.63 -7.95 -1.81
N THR A 87 -4.13 -7.98 -0.56
CA THR A 87 -3.69 -8.93 0.47
C THR A 87 -4.86 -9.40 1.32
N SER A 88 -4.81 -10.66 1.76
CA SER A 88 -5.71 -11.17 2.80
C SER A 88 -5.10 -11.05 4.21
N SER A 89 -3.88 -10.50 4.33
CA SER A 89 -3.20 -10.33 5.61
C SER A 89 -3.90 -9.31 6.51
N LYS A 90 -3.88 -9.58 7.82
CA LYS A 90 -4.24 -8.57 8.83
C LYS A 90 -3.15 -7.51 9.03
N LYS A 91 -1.94 -7.75 8.52
CA LYS A 91 -0.76 -6.91 8.74
C LYS A 91 -0.66 -5.82 7.67
N VAL A 92 -1.50 -4.81 7.84
CA VAL A 92 -1.50 -3.59 7.02
C VAL A 92 -1.09 -2.42 7.91
N TYR A 93 -0.10 -1.65 7.46
CA TYR A 93 0.42 -0.50 8.16
C TYR A 93 0.20 0.76 7.34
N LEU A 94 -0.19 1.84 8.00
CA LEU A 94 -0.25 3.17 7.42
C LEU A 94 0.84 4.02 8.06
N CYS A 95 1.81 4.47 7.27
CA CYS A 95 2.91 5.31 7.73
C CYS A 95 2.67 6.75 7.30
N SER A 96 2.10 7.54 8.20
CA SER A 96 1.75 8.96 7.98
C SER A 96 1.95 9.76 9.28
N PRO A 97 2.31 11.06 9.22
CA PRO A 97 2.68 11.81 8.01
C PRO A 97 4.10 11.49 7.55
N ARG A 98 4.30 11.38 6.23
CA ARG A 98 5.62 11.23 5.61
C ARG A 98 5.64 12.00 4.29
N THR A 99 6.80 12.52 3.91
CA THR A 99 7.04 13.19 2.61
C THR A 99 8.21 12.58 1.86
N ILE A 100 8.96 11.68 2.51
CA ILE A 100 10.09 10.93 1.95
C ILE A 100 9.79 9.43 2.00
N PRO A 101 10.17 8.64 0.97
CA PRO A 101 9.98 7.20 1.00
C PRO A 101 10.70 6.55 2.19
N LEU A 102 10.11 5.52 2.79
CA LEU A 102 10.81 4.73 3.82
C LEU A 102 12.03 4.03 3.23
N SER A 103 13.13 4.04 3.99
CA SER A 103 14.29 3.20 3.70
C SER A 103 13.99 1.73 3.94
N ASP A 104 14.71 0.83 3.28
CA ASP A 104 14.52 -0.61 3.45
C ASP A 104 14.79 -1.04 4.91
N ASP A 105 15.69 -0.37 5.62
CA ASP A 105 16.00 -0.66 7.03
C ASP A 105 14.86 -0.24 7.97
N GLU A 106 14.25 0.93 7.74
CA GLU A 106 13.03 1.32 8.46
C GLU A 106 11.90 0.32 8.22
N ILE A 107 11.74 -0.15 6.99
CA ILE A 107 10.72 -1.13 6.63
C ILE A 107 10.97 -2.47 7.33
N ARG A 108 12.21 -2.97 7.32
CA ARG A 108 12.59 -4.20 8.03
C ARG A 108 12.34 -4.06 9.53
N HIS A 109 12.65 -2.91 10.12
CA HIS A 109 12.40 -2.64 11.54
C HIS A 109 10.91 -2.61 11.87
N LEU A 110 10.08 -1.97 11.04
CA LEU A 110 8.62 -1.94 11.20
C LEU A 110 8.03 -3.36 11.17
N ILE A 111 8.51 -4.18 10.22
CA ILE A 111 8.04 -5.56 10.02
C ILE A 111 8.50 -6.49 11.15
N SER A 112 9.71 -6.30 11.69
CA SER A 112 10.24 -7.11 12.80
C SER A 112 9.60 -6.75 14.13
N THR A 113 9.36 -5.47 14.39
CA THR A 113 8.73 -4.97 15.62
C THR A 113 7.32 -5.54 15.80
N ASP A 114 6.52 -5.62 14.74
CA ASP A 114 5.20 -6.28 14.79
C ASP A 114 5.30 -7.79 15.11
N SER A 115 6.41 -8.44 14.74
CA SER A 115 6.64 -9.85 15.04
C SER A 115 6.90 -10.08 16.54
N LEU A 116 7.40 -9.05 17.25
CA LEU A 116 7.65 -9.08 18.70
C LEU A 116 6.39 -8.84 19.54
N PHE A 117 5.38 -8.16 18.99
CA PHE A 117 4.10 -7.92 19.68
C PHE A 117 3.03 -9.00 19.42
N ASN A 118 3.33 -10.03 18.62
CA ASN A 118 2.46 -11.21 18.41
C ASN A 118 2.73 -12.32 19.45
N HIS A 119 2.80 -11.97 20.73
CA HIS A 119 2.76 -12.96 21.82
C HIS A 119 1.38 -13.00 22.47
N LYS A 120 0.67 -14.10 22.16
CA LYS A 120 -0.54 -14.67 22.79
C LYS A 120 -1.87 -13.93 22.58
#